data_AF-A0A1H3K662-F1
#
_entry.id   AF-A0A1H3K662-F1
#
_cell.length_a   1.000
_cell.length_b   1.000
_cell.length_c   1.000
_cell.angle_alpha   90.00
_cell.angle_beta   90.00
_cell.angle_gamma   90.00
#
_symmetry.space_group_name_H-M   'P 1'
#
loop_
_entity.id
_entity.type
_entity.pdbx_description
1 polymer ?
#
loop_
_entity_poly.entity_id
_entity_poly.type
_entity_poly.pdbx_seq_one_letter_code
_entity_poly.pdbx_strand_id
1 'polypeptide(L)'
;MTNIVIKTKIAHINMSPVGFIVYAENFLSAYKSFEPVAPFCPAKYYLVCHSLELALKSYLSMKGEPTKNLKLDFKHNLHRILRKSKEMGLNSVVVLSEVEAGEIEKANKWYNRKGFEYFDIQNIVEKRSSLPDLEVLFVMTERIIGVLMPLCLAAAQTP
;
A
#
# COMPACT_ATOMS: atom_id res chain seq x y z
N MET A 1 42.09 34.69 -20.46
CA MET A 1 41.62 33.86 -19.35
C MET A 1 40.10 33.83 -19.41
N THR A 2 39.52 32.66 -19.66
CA THR A 2 38.07 32.52 -19.86
C THR A 2 37.40 32.32 -18.50
N ASN A 3 36.53 33.25 -18.09
CA ASN A 3 35.75 33.13 -16.86
C ASN A 3 34.60 32.14 -17.09
N ILE A 4 34.63 31.00 -16.41
CA ILE A 4 33.52 30.04 -16.37
C ILE A 4 32.68 30.35 -15.13
N VAL A 5 31.41 30.69 -15.34
CA VAL A 5 30.44 30.88 -14.26
C VAL A 5 29.53 29.65 -14.21
N ILE A 6 29.65 28.85 -13.15
CA ILE A 6 28.78 27.71 -12.90
C ILE A 6 27.53 28.21 -12.16
N LYS A 7 26.36 28.15 -12.81
CA LYS A 7 25.06 28.36 -12.15
C LYS A 7 24.53 27.01 -11.69
N THR A 8 24.59 26.74 -10.39
CA THR A 8 23.96 25.56 -9.80
C THR A 8 22.45 25.78 -9.69
N LYS A 9 21.65 24.78 -10.08
CA LYS A 9 20.21 24.73 -9.81
C LYS A 9 19.97 23.77 -8.66
N ILE A 10 19.02 24.09 -7.78
CA ILE A 10 18.57 23.19 -6.71
C ILE A 10 17.76 22.06 -7.35
N ALA A 11 18.14 20.81 -7.07
CA ALA A 11 17.36 19.63 -7.44
C ALA A 11 16.44 19.23 -6.28
N HIS A 12 15.19 18.88 -6.59
CA HIS A 12 14.20 18.45 -5.59
C HIS A 12 13.90 16.96 -5.81
N ILE A 13 14.40 16.11 -4.93
CA ILE A 13 14.17 14.66 -4.99
C ILE A 13 12.95 14.30 -4.13
N ASN A 14 11.93 13.66 -4.71
CA ASN A 14 10.81 13.12 -3.95
C ASN A 14 11.13 11.72 -3.40
N MET A 15 11.52 11.64 -2.13
CA MET A 15 11.81 10.37 -1.45
C MET A 15 10.58 9.63 -0.93
N SER A 16 9.39 10.24 -1.01
CA SER A 16 8.15 9.66 -0.47
C SER A 16 7.80 8.29 -1.05
N PRO A 17 7.91 8.03 -2.38
CA PRO A 17 7.63 6.72 -2.96
C PRO A 17 8.51 5.62 -2.35
N VAL A 18 9.81 5.90 -2.21
CA VAL A 18 10.79 4.98 -1.61
C VAL A 18 10.44 4.68 -0.16
N GLY A 19 10.15 5.71 0.64
CA GLY A 19 9.77 5.52 2.03
C GLY A 19 8.53 4.65 2.19
N PHE A 20 7.50 4.89 1.38
CA PHE A 20 6.26 4.08 1.43
C PHE A 20 6.49 2.63 1.03
N ILE A 21 7.21 2.35 -0.05
CA ILE A 21 7.38 0.97 -0.54
C ILE A 21 8.28 0.14 0.39
N VAL A 22 9.30 0.75 0.98
CA VAL A 22 10.15 0.08 1.99
C VAL A 22 9.34 -0.25 3.24
N TYR A 23 8.47 0.65 3.69
CA TYR A 23 7.62 0.36 4.84
C TYR A 23 6.59 -0.72 4.50
N ALA A 24 6.04 -0.72 3.29
CA ALA A 24 5.14 -1.78 2.82
C ALA A 24 5.83 -3.16 2.93
N GLU A 25 7.08 -3.27 2.48
CA GLU A 25 7.87 -4.50 2.58
C GLU A 25 8.14 -4.90 4.04
N ASN A 26 8.47 -3.95 4.92
CA ASN A 26 8.67 -4.23 6.34
C ASN A 26 7.41 -4.80 6.99
N PHE A 27 6.23 -4.25 6.70
CA PHE A 27 4.96 -4.77 7.22
C PHE A 27 4.63 -6.15 6.66
N LEU A 28 4.91 -6.40 5.37
CA LEU A 28 4.72 -7.73 4.79
C LEU A 28 5.69 -8.76 5.39
N SER A 29 6.93 -8.36 5.65
CA SER A 29 7.92 -9.20 6.32
C SER A 29 7.49 -9.52 7.76
N ALA A 30 6.94 -8.55 8.48
CA ALA A 30 6.35 -8.79 9.79
C ALA A 30 5.17 -9.77 9.72
N TYR A 31 4.30 -9.67 8.70
CA TYR A 31 3.24 -10.65 8.47
C TYR A 31 3.77 -12.08 8.31
N LYS A 32 4.85 -12.25 7.52
CA LYS A 32 5.48 -13.56 7.27
C LYS A 32 6.09 -14.17 8.54
N SER A 33 6.77 -13.35 9.34
CA SER A 33 7.48 -13.81 10.55
C SER A 33 6.57 -13.99 11.76
N PHE A 34 5.32 -13.51 11.70
CA PHE A 34 4.41 -13.56 12.83
C PHE A 34 3.65 -14.89 12.86
N GLU A 35 3.73 -15.61 13.97
CA GLU A 35 2.99 -16.85 14.19
C GLU A 35 1.73 -16.59 15.02
N PRO A 36 0.52 -16.80 14.47
CA PRO A 36 -0.72 -16.54 15.18
C PRO A 36 -0.98 -17.63 16.22
N VAL A 37 -1.31 -17.22 17.44
CA VAL A 37 -1.69 -18.13 18.55
C VAL A 37 -3.15 -18.62 18.47
N ALA A 38 -3.94 -18.10 17.54
CA ALA A 38 -5.36 -18.43 17.39
C ALA A 38 -5.79 -18.45 15.90
N PRO A 39 -6.85 -19.21 15.54
CA PRO A 39 -7.33 -19.29 14.16
C PRO A 39 -7.76 -17.94 13.55
N PHE A 40 -8.24 -17.01 14.39
CA PHE A 40 -8.47 -15.63 13.99
C PHE A 40 -7.43 -14.74 14.64
N CYS A 41 -6.71 -13.99 13.82
CA CYS A 41 -5.67 -13.08 14.28
C CYS A 41 -5.80 -11.72 13.58
N PRO A 42 -6.43 -10.71 14.22
CA PRO A 42 -6.62 -9.39 13.60
C PRO A 42 -5.29 -8.73 13.23
N ALA A 43 -4.21 -9.01 13.98
CA ALA A 43 -2.88 -8.51 13.68
C ALA A 43 -2.40 -8.93 12.27
N LYS A 44 -2.61 -10.19 11.85
CA LYS A 44 -2.20 -10.61 10.50
C LYS A 44 -2.97 -9.87 9.41
N TYR A 45 -4.28 -9.69 9.57
CA TYR A 45 -5.09 -8.91 8.64
C TYR A 45 -4.63 -7.45 8.56
N TYR A 46 -4.36 -6.84 9.71
CA TYR A 46 -3.84 -5.47 9.77
C TYR A 46 -2.52 -5.35 9.02
N LEU A 47 -1.54 -6.23 9.29
CA LEU A 47 -0.21 -6.18 8.69
C LEU A 47 -0.28 -6.25 7.16
N VAL A 48 -1.05 -7.19 6.60
CA VAL A 48 -1.17 -7.32 5.14
C VAL A 48 -1.95 -6.15 4.52
N CYS A 49 -3.04 -5.68 5.15
CA CYS A 49 -3.80 -4.54 4.65
C CYS A 49 -2.98 -3.26 4.67
N HIS A 50 -2.21 -3.04 5.73
CA HIS A 50 -1.38 -1.86 5.86
C HIS A 50 -0.20 -1.89 4.88
N SER A 51 0.41 -3.07 4.69
CA SER A 51 1.39 -3.27 3.63
C SER A 51 0.84 -2.92 2.25
N LEU A 52 -0.35 -3.41 1.90
CA LEU A 52 -1.03 -3.09 0.64
C LEU A 52 -1.34 -1.59 0.50
N GLU A 53 -1.84 -0.95 1.56
CA GLU A 53 -2.11 0.49 1.61
C GLU A 53 -0.86 1.29 1.27
N LEU A 54 0.26 0.98 1.93
CA LEU A 54 1.53 1.66 1.73
C LEU A 54 2.10 1.40 0.33
N ALA A 55 2.01 0.17 -0.17
CA ALA A 55 2.45 -0.16 -1.53
C ALA A 55 1.68 0.66 -2.57
N LEU A 56 0.35 0.76 -2.46
CA LEU A 56 -0.44 1.56 -3.37
C LEU A 56 -0.20 3.08 -3.20
N LYS A 57 0.02 3.56 -1.96
CA LYS A 57 0.42 4.95 -1.72
C LYS A 57 1.78 5.29 -2.31
N SER A 58 2.71 4.33 -2.34
CA SER A 58 4.01 4.50 -3.01
C SER A 58 3.81 4.76 -4.50
N TYR A 59 2.92 4.00 -5.15
CA TYR A 59 2.57 4.19 -6.56
C TYR A 59 1.96 5.57 -6.81
N LEU A 60 0.95 5.96 -6.01
CA LEU A 60 0.34 7.29 -6.14
C LEU A 60 1.36 8.41 -5.95
N SER A 61 2.25 8.28 -4.96
CA SER A 61 3.32 9.24 -4.71
C SER A 61 4.28 9.34 -5.91
N MET A 62 4.67 8.21 -6.49
CA MET A 62 5.51 8.15 -7.69
C MET A 62 4.84 8.82 -8.89
N LYS A 63 3.51 8.73 -8.98
CA LYS A 63 2.71 9.39 -10.03
C LYS A 63 2.40 10.87 -9.73
N GLY A 64 2.95 11.43 -8.65
CA GLY A 64 2.85 12.85 -8.31
C GLY A 64 1.68 13.22 -7.40
N GLU A 65 0.97 12.26 -6.80
CA GLU A 65 -0.08 12.55 -5.82
C GLU A 65 0.54 13.20 -4.56
N PRO A 66 0.03 14.36 -4.11
CA PRO A 66 0.59 15.05 -2.95
C PRO A 66 0.54 14.21 -1.67
N THR A 67 1.64 14.20 -0.91
CA THR A 67 1.74 13.46 0.36
C THR A 67 0.66 13.83 1.37
N LYS A 68 0.15 15.07 1.33
CA LYS A 68 -0.98 15.51 2.15
C LYS A 68 -2.23 14.66 1.88
N ASN A 69 -2.56 14.41 0.61
CA ASN A 69 -3.71 13.61 0.22
C ASN A 69 -3.50 12.15 0.61
N LEU A 70 -2.29 11.62 0.41
CA LEU A 70 -1.91 10.25 0.82
C LEU A 70 -2.15 9.99 2.32
N LYS A 71 -1.91 11.01 3.16
CA LYS A 71 -2.10 10.93 4.61
C LYS A 71 -3.54 11.20 5.04
N LEU A 72 -4.20 12.20 4.47
CA LEU A 72 -5.47 12.71 4.99
C LEU A 72 -6.69 12.15 4.25
N ASP A 73 -6.61 11.97 2.94
CA ASP A 73 -7.76 11.61 2.11
C ASP A 73 -7.87 10.11 1.87
N PHE A 74 -6.71 9.45 1.78
CA PHE A 74 -6.64 8.05 1.42
C PHE A 74 -6.64 7.10 2.63
N LYS A 75 -6.19 7.55 3.81
CA LYS A 75 -6.21 6.84 5.12
C LYS A 75 -6.20 5.31 4.98
N HIS A 76 -7.17 4.61 5.58
CA HIS A 76 -7.35 3.16 5.54
C HIS A 76 -8.35 2.70 4.46
N ASN A 77 -8.63 3.56 3.47
CA ASN A 77 -9.62 3.27 2.44
C ASN A 77 -8.94 2.67 1.20
N LEU A 78 -8.74 1.34 1.24
CA LEU A 78 -8.10 0.57 0.17
C LEU A 78 -8.82 0.74 -1.17
N HIS A 79 -10.16 0.80 -1.16
CA HIS A 79 -10.94 0.98 -2.39
C HIS A 79 -10.63 2.34 -3.02
N ARG A 80 -10.65 3.43 -2.24
CA ARG A 80 -10.34 4.78 -2.76
C ARG A 80 -8.92 4.85 -3.30
N ILE A 81 -7.96 4.26 -2.61
CA ILE A 81 -6.55 4.20 -3.03
C ILE A 81 -6.41 3.41 -4.33
N LEU A 82 -6.99 2.22 -4.40
CA LEU A 82 -6.90 1.35 -5.57
C LEU A 82 -7.55 2.02 -6.79
N ARG A 83 -8.74 2.61 -6.62
CA ARG A 83 -9.43 3.33 -7.69
C ARG A 83 -8.55 4.45 -8.25
N LYS A 84 -8.01 5.30 -7.37
CA LYS A 84 -7.09 6.37 -7.80
C LYS A 84 -5.84 5.82 -8.48
N SER A 85 -5.29 4.71 -7.97
CA SER A 85 -4.12 4.08 -8.57
C SER A 85 -4.42 3.58 -9.99
N LYS A 86 -5.59 2.97 -10.20
CA LYS A 86 -6.08 2.56 -11.53
C LYS A 86 -6.25 3.77 -12.45
N GLU A 87 -6.87 4.86 -11.98
CA GLU A 87 -7.00 6.11 -12.74
C GLU A 87 -5.64 6.69 -13.17
N MET A 88 -4.60 6.50 -12.35
CA MET A 88 -3.23 6.93 -12.66
C MET A 88 -2.41 5.90 -13.46
N GLY A 89 -3.03 4.78 -13.86
CA GLY A 89 -2.44 3.80 -14.76
C GLY A 89 -1.84 2.56 -14.08
N LEU A 90 -2.23 2.20 -12.86
CA LEU A 90 -1.68 1.02 -12.17
C LEU A 90 -1.79 -0.26 -13.01
N ASN A 91 -2.86 -0.39 -13.79
CA ASN A 91 -3.11 -1.56 -14.65
C ASN A 91 -2.04 -1.78 -15.73
N SER A 92 -1.20 -0.79 -16.06
CA SER A 92 -0.10 -0.98 -17.01
C SER A 92 1.12 -1.67 -16.39
N VAL A 93 1.19 -1.74 -15.06
CA VAL A 93 2.31 -2.36 -14.34
C VAL A 93 1.86 -3.54 -13.46
N VAL A 94 0.65 -3.49 -12.92
CA VAL A 94 0.05 -4.55 -12.10
C VAL A 94 -1.38 -4.78 -12.56
N VAL A 95 -1.69 -6.01 -12.96
CA VAL A 95 -3.06 -6.43 -13.27
C VAL A 95 -3.63 -7.22 -12.10
N LEU A 96 -4.74 -6.74 -11.55
CA LEU A 96 -5.50 -7.46 -10.53
C LEU A 96 -6.56 -8.35 -11.19
N SER A 97 -6.66 -9.58 -10.72
CA SER A 97 -7.78 -10.47 -11.04
C SER A 97 -9.06 -10.03 -10.34
N GLU A 98 -10.21 -10.53 -10.80
CA GLU A 98 -11.51 -10.29 -10.15
C GLU A 98 -11.56 -10.84 -8.73
N VAL A 99 -10.89 -11.97 -8.47
CA VAL A 99 -10.77 -12.55 -7.12
C VAL A 99 -10.03 -11.59 -6.20
N GLU A 100 -8.87 -11.09 -6.62
CA GLU A 100 -8.07 -10.13 -5.86
C GLU A 100 -8.83 -8.83 -5.58
N ALA A 101 -9.56 -8.31 -6.58
CA ALA A 101 -10.40 -7.13 -6.40
C ALA A 101 -11.53 -7.38 -5.37
N GLY A 102 -12.14 -8.57 -5.41
CA GLY A 102 -13.15 -9.00 -4.43
C GLY A 102 -12.61 -9.09 -3.00
N GLU A 103 -11.39 -9.61 -2.83
CA GLU A 103 -10.75 -9.70 -1.51
C GLU A 103 -10.33 -8.32 -0.97
N ILE A 104 -9.91 -7.39 -1.83
CA ILE A 104 -9.69 -5.99 -1.41
C ILE A 104 -10.99 -5.34 -0.92
N GLU A 105 -12.11 -5.58 -1.58
CA GLU A 105 -13.40 -5.04 -1.16
C GLU A 105 -13.83 -5.59 0.21
N LYS A 106 -13.65 -6.90 0.45
CA LYS A 106 -13.87 -7.49 1.78
C LYS A 106 -12.93 -6.88 2.81
N ALA A 107 -11.64 -6.79 2.52
CA ALA A 107 -10.64 -6.20 3.42
C ALA A 107 -10.99 -4.76 3.79
N ASN A 108 -11.42 -3.95 2.80
CA ASN A 108 -11.76 -2.55 2.99
C ASN A 108 -12.91 -2.33 3.97
N LYS A 109 -13.92 -3.22 4.00
CA LYS A 109 -15.04 -3.14 4.96
C LYS A 109 -14.57 -3.15 6.41
N TRP A 110 -13.56 -3.95 6.70
CA TRP A 110 -12.97 -4.07 8.04
C TRP A 110 -11.89 -3.03 8.29
N TYR A 111 -10.95 -2.88 7.35
CA TYR A 111 -9.76 -2.06 7.52
C TYR A 111 -10.07 -0.56 7.56
N ASN A 112 -11.00 -0.08 6.73
CA ASN A 112 -11.35 1.35 6.65
C ASN A 112 -11.92 1.88 7.98
N ARG A 113 -12.62 1.04 8.74
CA ARG A 113 -13.15 1.36 10.06
C ARG A 113 -12.22 0.96 11.22
N LYS A 114 -10.98 0.54 10.91
CA LYS A 114 -10.00 0.07 11.90
C LYS A 114 -10.44 -1.18 12.68
N GLY A 115 -11.26 -2.04 12.08
CA GLY A 115 -11.79 -3.24 12.70
C GLY A 115 -10.72 -4.29 13.07
N PHE A 116 -9.49 -4.15 12.56
CA PHE A 116 -8.37 -4.99 12.97
C PHE A 116 -7.48 -4.36 14.06
N GLU A 117 -7.65 -3.07 14.37
CA GLU A 117 -6.89 -2.37 15.42
C GLU A 117 -7.66 -2.34 16.74
N TYR A 118 -8.98 -2.15 16.67
CA TYR A 118 -9.83 -2.00 17.84
C TYR A 118 -10.83 -3.15 17.95
N PHE A 119 -11.08 -3.54 19.20
CA PHE A 119 -12.20 -4.43 19.51
C PHE A 119 -13.51 -3.68 19.26
N ASP A 120 -14.23 -4.08 18.22
CA ASP A 120 -15.53 -3.53 17.85
C ASP A 120 -16.59 -4.63 17.93
N ILE A 121 -17.73 -4.33 18.57
CA ILE A 121 -18.87 -5.24 18.68
C ILE A 121 -19.39 -5.62 17.28
N GLN A 122 -19.27 -4.74 16.27
CA GLN A 122 -19.62 -5.06 14.89
C GLN A 122 -18.85 -6.26 14.35
N ASN A 123 -17.60 -6.45 14.79
CA ASN A 123 -16.76 -7.58 14.40
C ASN A 123 -17.23 -8.92 15.00
N ILE A 124 -18.03 -8.89 16.07
CA ILE A 124 -18.66 -10.09 16.66
C ILE A 124 -19.90 -10.48 15.83
N VAL A 125 -20.64 -9.49 15.34
CA VAL A 125 -21.88 -9.69 14.58
C VAL A 125 -21.58 -10.04 13.13
N GLU A 126 -20.52 -9.50 12.55
CA GLU A 126 -20.09 -9.87 11.21
C GLU A 126 -19.59 -11.32 11.14
N LYS A 127 -20.17 -12.10 10.24
CA LYS A 127 -19.80 -13.51 10.05
C LYS A 127 -18.37 -13.61 9.54
N ARG A 128 -17.62 -14.63 9.98
CA ARG A 128 -16.28 -14.94 9.45
C ARG A 128 -16.20 -15.02 7.92
N SER A 129 -17.30 -15.33 7.23
CA SER A 129 -17.40 -15.32 5.77
C SER A 129 -17.25 -13.94 5.11
N SER A 130 -17.32 -12.84 5.88
CA SER A 130 -17.05 -11.48 5.39
C SER A 130 -15.57 -11.09 5.50
N LEU A 131 -14.73 -11.91 6.15
CA LEU A 131 -13.29 -11.69 6.19
C LEU A 131 -12.69 -11.94 4.81
N PRO A 132 -11.67 -11.18 4.41
CA PRO A 132 -10.94 -11.47 3.20
C PRO A 132 -10.13 -12.75 3.36
N ASP A 133 -9.86 -13.44 2.24
CA ASP A 133 -8.87 -14.49 2.19
C ASP A 133 -7.47 -13.88 2.37
N LEU A 134 -6.86 -14.23 3.50
CA LEU A 134 -5.58 -13.66 3.92
C LEU A 134 -4.43 -14.08 2.99
N GLU A 135 -4.48 -15.29 2.43
CA GLU A 135 -3.45 -15.80 1.53
C GLU A 135 -3.52 -15.07 0.18
N VAL A 136 -4.74 -14.86 -0.33
CA VAL A 136 -4.94 -14.07 -1.56
C VAL A 136 -4.43 -12.65 -1.37
N LEU A 137 -4.75 -11.99 -0.25
CA LEU A 137 -4.23 -10.66 0.05
C LEU A 137 -2.70 -10.66 0.13
N PHE A 138 -2.12 -11.65 0.78
CA PHE A 138 -0.68 -11.79 0.94
C PHE A 138 0.04 -11.92 -0.40
N VAL A 139 -0.32 -12.93 -1.21
CA VAL A 139 0.31 -13.20 -2.51
C VAL A 139 0.17 -12.00 -3.45
N MET A 140 -1.01 -11.38 -3.48
CA MET A 140 -1.24 -10.17 -4.27
C MET A 140 -0.35 -9.02 -3.80
N THR A 141 -0.28 -8.76 -2.49
CA THR A 141 0.51 -7.66 -1.92
C THR A 141 2.01 -7.86 -2.17
N GLU A 142 2.49 -9.10 -2.01
CA GLU A 142 3.87 -9.47 -2.34
C GLU A 142 4.20 -9.17 -3.80
N ARG A 143 3.33 -9.59 -4.72
CA ARG A 143 3.49 -9.33 -6.15
C ARG A 143 3.49 -7.83 -6.46
N ILE A 144 2.57 -7.07 -5.87
CA ILE A 144 2.51 -5.60 -6.04
C ILE A 144 3.82 -4.97 -5.57
N ILE A 145 4.32 -5.34 -4.40
CA ILE A 145 5.57 -4.79 -3.87
C ILE A 145 6.75 -5.14 -4.78
N GLY A 146 6.84 -6.40 -5.23
CA GLY A 146 7.91 -6.84 -6.14
C GLY A 146 7.95 -6.05 -7.45
N VAL A 147 6.79 -5.66 -8.00
CA VAL A 147 6.71 -4.81 -9.19
C VAL A 147 7.03 -3.35 -8.88
N LEU A 148 6.49 -2.80 -7.78
CA LEU A 148 6.57 -1.37 -7.48
C LEU A 148 7.91 -0.94 -6.87
N MET A 149 8.60 -1.83 -6.13
CA MET A 149 9.89 -1.55 -5.50
C MET A 149 10.93 -1.00 -6.47
N PRO A 150 11.29 -1.69 -7.57
CA PRO A 150 12.28 -1.16 -8.51
C PRO A 150 11.82 0.15 -9.17
N LEU A 151 10.52 0.32 -9.43
CA LEU A 151 9.97 1.54 -10.03
C LEU A 151 10.11 2.75 -9.08
N CYS A 152 9.79 2.57 -7.79
CA CYS A 152 9.91 3.61 -6.78
C CYS A 152 11.37 4.00 -6.53
N LEU A 153 12.28 3.02 -6.54
CA LEU A 153 13.72 3.28 -6.41
C LEU A 153 14.27 4.05 -7.61
N ALA A 154 13.87 3.69 -8.84
CA ALA A 154 14.27 4.42 -10.05
C ALA A 154 13.72 5.85 -10.07
N ALA A 155 12.50 6.07 -9.61
CA ALA A 155 11.89 7.39 -9.54
C ALA A 155 12.66 8.36 -8.63
N ALA A 156 13.27 7.87 -7.55
CA ALA A 156 14.10 8.69 -6.65
C ALA A 156 15.49 9.03 -7.23
N GLN A 157 15.92 8.36 -8.30
CA GLN A 157 17.20 8.61 -8.96
C GLN A 157 17.08 9.61 -10.11
N THR A 158 15.86 10.04 -10.45
CA THR A 158 15.61 10.99 -11.54
C THR A 158 15.48 12.41 -10.96
N PRO A 159 16.37 13.35 -11.34
CA PRO A 159 16.45 14.69 -10.74
C PRO A 159 15.30 15.63 -11.12
#